data_AF-A0A1C5PV43-F1
#
_entry.id   AF-A0A1C5PV43-F1
#
_cell.length_a   1.000
_cell.length_b   1.000
_cell.length_c   1.000
_cell.angle_alpha   90.00
_cell.angle_beta   90.00
_cell.angle_gamma   90.00
#
_symmetry.space_group_name_H-M   'P 1'
#
loop_
_entity.id
_entity.type
_entity.pdbx_description
1 polymer ?
#
loop_
_entity_poly.entity_id
_entity_poly.type
_entity_poly.pdbx_seq_one_letter_code
_entity_poly.pdbx_strand_id
1 'polypeptide(L)'
;MKQENKTKSVKKFSVKMLLAMVFGGVLGGFFGVFMYYFHGDLEAFLTTWTKMVQSILVPGLLIVNIVSILAGEFCLWKLKTVCDRIATAEDEEADLVSYQEEKYGAILQCVNAVSQVLCIFLLANGYQIGYIESSNKNAINILIACGLFVACFFYNGIMQARYIKLLQTVHPEKRGDISSRKFQQQWLESCDEAEKEVIYQSSYKTYIFMSKAIGLLLIVTMLSHLFFKTGIMAILVVGVMYLILVGKYSCSCVSLRKDRILRS
;
A
#
# COMPACT_ATOMS: atom_id res chain seq x y z
N MET A 1 -4.16 -39.73 -7.93
CA MET A 1 -4.67 -38.35 -7.74
C MET A 1 -4.99 -37.95 -6.28
N LYS A 2 -5.74 -38.73 -5.47
CA LYS A 2 -6.10 -38.32 -4.07
C LYS A 2 -4.93 -38.25 -3.08
N GLN A 3 -3.94 -39.15 -3.16
CA GLN A 3 -2.78 -39.15 -2.26
C GLN A 3 -1.79 -38.02 -2.53
N GLU A 4 -1.55 -37.70 -3.81
CA GLU A 4 -0.60 -36.65 -4.23
C GLU A 4 -1.06 -35.23 -3.83
N ASN A 5 -2.37 -34.98 -3.83
CA ASN A 5 -2.96 -33.75 -3.31
C ASN A 5 -2.85 -33.62 -1.77
N LYS A 6 -2.91 -34.74 -1.02
CA LYS A 6 -2.72 -34.74 0.43
C LYS A 6 -1.28 -34.38 0.82
N THR A 7 -0.28 -34.95 0.15
CA THR A 7 1.15 -34.63 0.42
C THR A 7 1.49 -33.18 0.05
N LYS A 8 0.93 -32.63 -1.04
CA LYS A 8 1.06 -31.19 -1.36
C LYS A 8 0.40 -30.30 -0.29
N SER A 9 -0.72 -30.69 0.29
CA SER A 9 -1.41 -29.94 1.34
C SER A 9 -0.61 -29.92 2.66
N VAL A 10 -0.05 -31.06 3.07
CA VAL A 10 0.78 -31.15 4.29
C VAL A 10 2.07 -30.35 4.13
N LYS A 11 2.75 -30.43 2.98
CA LYS A 11 3.93 -29.59 2.69
C LYS A 11 3.60 -28.09 2.73
N LYS A 12 2.47 -27.66 2.14
CA LYS A 12 2.00 -26.26 2.22
C LYS A 12 1.70 -25.82 3.65
N PHE A 13 1.15 -26.70 4.49
CA PHE A 13 0.90 -26.42 5.91
C PHE A 13 2.21 -26.30 6.71
N SER A 14 3.14 -27.24 6.53
CA SER A 14 4.46 -27.21 7.19
C SER A 14 5.27 -25.98 6.82
N VAL A 15 5.25 -25.54 5.55
CA VAL A 15 5.91 -24.30 5.12
C VAL A 15 5.27 -23.07 5.79
N LYS A 16 3.94 -23.01 5.89
CA LYS A 16 3.26 -21.92 6.62
C LYS A 16 3.62 -21.90 8.10
N MET A 17 3.73 -23.05 8.73
CA MET A 17 4.13 -23.17 10.14
C MET A 17 5.57 -22.73 10.36
N LEU A 18 6.49 -23.11 9.45
CA LEU A 18 7.90 -22.71 9.52
C LEU A 18 8.06 -21.20 9.32
N LEU A 19 7.34 -20.61 8.35
CA LEU A 19 7.27 -19.16 8.18
C LEU A 19 6.72 -18.47 9.43
N ALA A 20 5.66 -19.00 10.04
CA ALA A 20 5.11 -18.45 11.28
C ALA A 20 6.10 -18.54 12.45
N MET A 21 6.88 -19.62 12.53
CA MET A 21 7.92 -19.80 13.55
C MET A 21 9.08 -18.83 13.35
N VAL A 22 9.56 -18.65 12.12
CA VAL A 22 10.60 -17.65 11.82
C VAL A 22 10.09 -16.25 12.12
N PHE A 23 8.85 -15.93 11.75
CA PHE A 23 8.24 -14.64 12.06
C PHE A 23 8.10 -14.43 13.56
N GLY A 24 7.64 -15.44 14.31
CA GLY A 24 7.56 -15.42 15.76
C GLY A 24 8.93 -15.29 16.44
N GLY A 25 9.96 -15.94 15.89
CA GLY A 25 11.34 -15.86 16.38
C GLY A 25 11.97 -14.49 16.13
N VAL A 26 11.75 -13.89 14.96
CA VAL A 26 12.20 -12.52 14.66
C VAL A 26 11.48 -11.50 15.55
N LEU A 27 10.17 -11.62 15.70
CA LEU A 27 9.39 -10.76 16.60
C LEU A 27 9.81 -10.92 18.06
N GLY A 28 10.03 -12.16 18.52
CA GLY A 28 10.49 -12.46 19.88
C GLY A 28 11.92 -11.98 20.14
N GLY A 29 12.81 -12.09 19.16
CA GLY A 29 14.17 -11.57 19.23
C GLY A 29 14.20 -10.04 19.29
N PHE A 30 13.40 -9.37 18.46
CA PHE A 30 13.20 -7.92 18.52
C PHE A 30 12.66 -7.49 19.89
N PHE A 31 11.66 -8.21 20.40
CA PHE A 31 11.08 -7.97 21.72
C PHE A 31 12.11 -8.18 22.85
N GLY A 32 12.98 -9.19 22.73
CA GLY A 32 14.06 -9.44 23.68
C GLY A 32 15.12 -8.34 23.71
N VAL A 33 15.55 -7.85 22.55
CA VAL A 33 16.46 -6.70 22.44
C VAL A 33 15.82 -5.43 22.99
N PHE A 34 14.53 -5.23 22.70
CA PHE A 34 13.74 -4.12 23.25
C PHE A 34 13.69 -4.16 24.79
N MET A 35 13.38 -5.33 25.37
CA MET A 35 13.39 -5.50 26.83
C MET A 35 14.77 -5.30 27.44
N TYR A 36 15.85 -5.72 26.76
CA TYR A 36 17.23 -5.61 27.25
C TYR A 36 17.75 -4.16 27.25
N TYR A 37 17.60 -3.45 26.13
CA TYR A 37 18.13 -2.07 26.00
C TYR A 37 17.23 -1.03 26.66
N PHE A 38 15.91 -1.19 26.57
CA PHE A 38 14.95 -0.19 27.01
C PHE A 38 14.22 -0.58 28.30
N HIS A 39 14.56 -1.71 28.93
CA HIS A 39 13.92 -2.20 30.16
C HIS A 39 12.39 -2.33 30.05
N GLY A 40 11.88 -2.55 28.83
CA GLY A 40 10.44 -2.57 28.54
C GLY A 40 9.78 -1.19 28.49
N ASP A 41 10.54 -0.10 28.62
CA ASP A 41 10.05 1.27 28.49
C ASP A 41 9.87 1.65 27.02
N LEU A 42 8.63 1.55 26.55
CA LEU A 42 8.27 1.94 25.19
C LEU A 42 8.46 3.44 24.98
N GLU A 43 8.27 4.29 25.99
CA GLU A 43 8.45 5.74 25.81
C GLU A 43 9.93 6.07 25.57
N ALA A 44 10.84 5.45 26.30
CA ALA A 44 12.28 5.59 26.07
C ALA A 44 12.71 5.10 24.68
N PHE A 45 12.15 3.99 24.22
CA PHE A 45 12.38 3.49 22.86
C PHE A 45 11.83 4.44 21.79
N LEU A 46 10.56 4.83 21.90
CA LEU A 46 9.91 5.71 20.94
C LEU A 46 10.60 7.07 20.89
N THR A 47 11.00 7.65 22.02
CA THR A 47 11.75 8.92 22.04
C THR A 47 13.12 8.80 21.38
N THR A 48 13.85 7.71 21.61
CA THR A 48 15.15 7.44 20.95
C THR A 48 14.96 7.23 19.45
N TRP A 49 13.97 6.44 19.06
CA TRP A 49 13.59 6.20 17.67
C TRP A 49 13.21 7.50 16.96
N THR A 50 12.35 8.31 17.57
CA THR A 50 11.91 9.59 17.01
C THR A 50 13.09 10.55 16.84
N LYS A 51 14.01 10.64 17.81
CA LYS A 51 15.25 11.43 17.67
C LYS A 51 16.13 10.94 16.51
N MET A 52 16.26 9.62 16.36
CA MET A 52 17.00 9.02 15.24
C MET A 52 16.35 9.41 13.91
N VAL A 53 15.04 9.25 13.78
CA VAL A 53 14.29 9.60 12.56
C VAL A 53 14.37 11.11 12.28
N GLN A 54 14.29 11.96 13.30
CA GLN A 54 14.46 13.43 13.16
C GLN A 54 15.85 13.80 12.62
N SER A 55 16.91 13.14 13.10
CA SER A 55 18.28 13.37 12.62
C SER A 55 18.44 13.05 11.13
N ILE A 56 17.75 12.00 10.67
CA ILE A 56 17.80 11.57 9.26
C ILE A 56 16.63 12.10 8.42
N LEU A 57 15.80 13.01 8.91
CA LEU A 57 14.54 13.39 8.26
C LEU A 57 14.76 13.88 6.82
N VAL A 58 15.56 14.94 6.66
CA VAL A 58 15.86 15.54 5.35
C VAL A 58 16.66 14.58 4.46
N PRO A 59 17.81 14.02 4.88
CA PRO A 59 18.57 13.10 4.03
C PRO A 59 17.78 11.82 3.69
N GLY A 60 16.98 11.31 4.64
CA GLY A 60 16.11 10.16 4.44
C GLY A 60 15.02 10.43 3.41
N LEU A 61 14.34 11.57 3.49
CA LEU A 61 13.35 11.97 2.46
C LEU A 61 14.00 12.19 1.09
N LEU A 62 15.19 12.78 1.02
CA LEU A 62 15.95 12.92 -0.23
C LEU A 62 16.26 11.55 -0.85
N ILE A 63 16.75 10.60 -0.06
CA ILE A 63 17.05 9.24 -0.52
C ILE A 63 15.77 8.57 -1.01
N VAL A 64 14.68 8.63 -0.25
CA VAL A 64 13.39 8.06 -0.67
C VAL A 64 12.93 8.66 -1.99
N ASN A 65 13.03 9.98 -2.16
CA ASN A 65 12.66 10.66 -3.41
C ASN A 65 13.50 10.17 -4.59
N ILE A 66 14.83 10.17 -4.46
CA ILE A 66 15.74 9.74 -5.53
C ILE A 66 15.47 8.28 -5.91
N VAL A 67 15.37 7.39 -4.92
CA VAL A 67 15.08 5.96 -5.15
C VAL A 67 13.71 5.78 -5.80
N SER A 68 12.70 6.54 -5.37
CA SER A 68 11.36 6.47 -5.95
C SER A 68 11.34 6.92 -7.41
N ILE A 69 12.08 7.98 -7.75
CA ILE A 69 12.20 8.46 -9.13
C ILE A 69 12.91 7.41 -10.00
N LEU A 70 14.06 6.89 -9.55
CA LEU A 70 14.81 5.89 -10.30
C LEU A 70 14.01 4.60 -10.51
N ALA A 71 13.37 4.10 -9.44
CA ALA A 71 12.53 2.91 -9.51
C ALA A 71 11.28 3.13 -10.38
N GLY A 72 10.64 4.30 -10.27
CA GLY A 72 9.48 4.70 -11.07
C GLY A 72 9.80 4.77 -12.56
N GLU A 73 10.85 5.49 -12.95
CA GLU A 73 11.28 5.57 -14.35
C GLU A 73 11.73 4.21 -14.90
N PHE A 74 12.44 3.40 -14.11
CA PHE A 74 12.83 2.06 -14.52
C PHE A 74 11.61 1.16 -14.77
N CYS A 75 10.62 1.18 -13.87
CA CYS A 75 9.39 0.41 -14.02
C CYS A 75 8.58 0.88 -15.24
N LEU A 76 8.48 2.20 -15.45
CA LEU A 76 7.77 2.76 -16.60
C LEU A 76 8.49 2.45 -17.92
N TRP A 77 9.83 2.48 -17.94
CA TRP A 77 10.61 2.09 -19.11
C TRP A 77 10.38 0.61 -19.45
N LYS A 78 10.45 -0.28 -18.45
CA LYS A 78 10.13 -1.70 -18.62
C LYS A 78 8.72 -1.92 -19.13
N LEU A 79 7.75 -1.21 -18.55
CA LEU A 79 6.36 -1.27 -18.98
C LEU A 79 6.22 -0.81 -20.44
N LYS A 80 6.84 0.31 -20.82
CA LYS A 80 6.84 0.80 -22.21
C LYS A 80 7.42 -0.23 -23.17
N THR A 81 8.52 -0.89 -22.82
CA THR A 81 9.09 -1.97 -23.65
C THR A 81 8.12 -3.13 -23.83
N VAL A 82 7.34 -3.49 -22.81
CA VAL A 82 6.32 -4.53 -22.91
C VAL A 82 5.15 -4.05 -23.78
N CYS A 83 4.68 -2.82 -23.57
CA CYS A 83 3.64 -2.19 -24.37
C CYS A 83 4.00 -2.13 -25.87
N ASP A 84 5.23 -1.77 -26.20
CA ASP A 84 5.70 -1.74 -27.59
C ASP A 84 5.67 -3.16 -28.23
N ARG A 85 5.88 -4.22 -27.42
CA ARG A 85 5.77 -5.61 -27.89
C ARG A 85 4.32 -6.06 -28.12
N ILE A 86 3.34 -5.47 -27.44
CA ILE A 86 1.91 -5.81 -27.62
C ILE A 86 1.48 -5.51 -29.05
N ALA A 87 1.95 -4.40 -29.63
CA ALA A 87 1.64 -4.03 -31.01
C ALA A 87 2.21 -5.02 -32.06
N THR A 88 3.18 -5.85 -31.68
CA THR A 88 3.89 -6.79 -32.57
C THR A 88 3.73 -8.25 -32.16
N ALA A 89 2.95 -8.55 -31.12
CA ALA A 89 2.81 -9.90 -30.59
C ALA A 89 1.90 -10.74 -31.48
N GLU A 90 2.31 -11.98 -31.77
CA GLU A 90 1.45 -12.99 -32.38
C GLU A 90 0.46 -13.56 -31.35
N ASP A 91 -0.66 -14.13 -31.81
CA ASP A 91 -1.79 -14.57 -30.98
C ASP A 91 -1.40 -15.46 -29.78
N GLU A 92 -0.37 -16.31 -29.93
CA GLU A 92 0.09 -17.23 -28.87
C GLU A 92 0.93 -16.51 -27.78
N GLU A 93 1.59 -15.40 -28.13
CA GLU A 93 2.34 -14.55 -27.18
C GLU A 93 1.50 -13.44 -26.56
N ALA A 94 0.36 -13.09 -27.17
CA ALA A 94 -0.50 -11.98 -26.75
C ALA A 94 -0.92 -12.06 -25.27
N ASP A 95 -1.36 -13.23 -24.81
CA ASP A 95 -1.75 -13.47 -23.41
C ASP A 95 -0.58 -13.26 -22.43
N LEU A 96 0.62 -13.71 -22.81
CA LEU A 96 1.80 -13.59 -21.98
C LEU A 96 2.27 -12.14 -21.87
N VAL A 97 2.20 -11.39 -22.97
CA VAL A 97 2.60 -9.97 -22.99
C VAL A 97 1.57 -9.12 -22.22
N SER A 98 0.28 -9.40 -22.36
CA SER A 98 -0.79 -8.78 -21.56
C SER A 98 -0.59 -9.01 -20.05
N TYR A 99 -0.29 -10.26 -19.64
CA TYR A 99 0.07 -10.55 -18.25
C TYR A 99 1.30 -9.77 -17.77
N GLN A 100 2.33 -9.62 -18.62
CA GLN A 100 3.51 -8.83 -18.28
C GLN A 100 3.17 -7.35 -18.08
N GLU A 101 2.31 -6.80 -18.92
CA GLU A 101 1.83 -5.42 -18.81
C GLU A 101 1.13 -5.19 -17.45
N GLU A 102 0.15 -6.03 -17.11
CA GLU A 102 -0.52 -5.95 -15.81
C GLU A 102 0.46 -6.08 -14.64
N LYS A 103 1.41 -7.01 -14.74
CA LYS A 103 2.43 -7.24 -13.71
C LYS A 103 3.32 -6.01 -13.51
N TYR A 104 3.86 -5.42 -14.58
CA TYR A 104 4.72 -4.24 -14.45
C TYR A 104 3.92 -3.00 -14.03
N GLY A 105 2.66 -2.89 -14.47
CA GLY A 105 1.71 -1.89 -13.96
C GLY A 105 1.50 -2.03 -12.44
N ALA A 106 1.25 -3.24 -11.95
CA ALA A 106 1.10 -3.50 -10.52
C ALA A 106 2.38 -3.20 -9.72
N ILE A 107 3.55 -3.56 -10.25
CA ILE A 107 4.84 -3.23 -9.62
C ILE A 107 5.01 -1.70 -9.50
N LEU A 108 4.71 -0.94 -10.56
CA LEU A 108 4.78 0.51 -10.55
C LEU A 108 3.85 1.12 -9.48
N GLN A 109 2.61 0.62 -9.37
CA GLN A 109 1.68 1.08 -8.33
C GLN A 109 2.17 0.76 -6.92
N CYS A 110 2.76 -0.42 -6.72
CA CYS A 110 3.38 -0.80 -5.45
C CYS A 110 4.57 0.10 -5.09
N VAL A 111 5.44 0.42 -6.05
CA VAL A 111 6.57 1.36 -5.85
C VAL A 111 6.06 2.73 -5.41
N ASN A 112 5.04 3.26 -6.08
CA ASN A 112 4.41 4.53 -5.72
C ASN A 112 3.80 4.49 -4.30
N ALA A 113 3.08 3.41 -3.96
CA ALA A 113 2.46 3.26 -2.65
C ALA A 113 3.52 3.17 -1.52
N VAL A 114 4.59 2.40 -1.73
CA VAL A 114 5.70 2.29 -0.77
C VAL A 114 6.39 3.64 -0.58
N SER A 115 6.65 4.37 -1.68
CA SER A 115 7.22 5.71 -1.65
C SER A 115 6.37 6.66 -0.79
N GLN A 116 5.06 6.71 -1.03
CA GLN A 116 4.13 7.57 -0.27
C GLN A 116 4.10 7.21 1.21
N VAL A 117 4.03 5.93 1.55
CA VAL A 117 4.01 5.47 2.95
C VAL A 117 5.30 5.83 3.66
N LEU A 118 6.47 5.63 3.03
CA LEU A 118 7.76 6.01 3.62
C LEU A 118 7.88 7.53 3.83
N CYS A 119 7.42 8.33 2.87
CA CYS A 119 7.39 9.78 2.98
C CYS A 119 6.49 10.27 4.13
N ILE A 120 5.26 9.73 4.24
CA ILE A 120 4.35 10.03 5.35
C ILE A 120 4.96 9.61 6.67
N PHE A 121 5.54 8.40 6.73
CA PHE A 121 6.13 7.86 7.96
C PHE A 121 7.29 8.74 8.47
N LEU A 122 8.23 9.11 7.59
CA LEU A 122 9.34 9.98 7.96
C LEU A 122 8.84 11.36 8.42
N LEU A 123 7.92 11.96 7.67
CA LEU A 123 7.39 13.29 7.98
C LEU A 123 6.61 13.31 9.30
N ALA A 124 5.77 12.30 9.55
CA ALA A 124 4.97 12.18 10.77
C ALA A 124 5.86 12.08 12.03
N ASN A 125 6.99 11.38 11.96
CA ASN A 125 7.95 11.31 13.05
C ASN A 125 8.79 12.59 13.19
N GLY A 126 8.99 13.34 12.11
CA GLY A 126 9.64 14.65 12.14
C GLY A 126 8.76 15.77 12.75
N TYR A 127 7.44 15.65 12.62
CA TYR A 127 6.47 16.65 13.05
C TYR A 127 6.11 16.53 14.55
N GLN A 128 7.10 16.74 15.42
CA GLN A 128 6.85 16.89 16.85
C GLN A 128 7.04 18.35 17.25
N ILE A 129 6.03 18.98 17.86
CA ILE A 129 6.01 20.42 18.18
C ILE A 129 7.24 20.84 18.98
N GLY A 130 7.65 20.05 19.96
CA GLY A 130 8.87 20.31 20.74
C GLY A 130 10.17 20.26 19.93
N TYR A 131 10.21 19.53 18.80
CA TYR A 131 11.36 19.54 17.90
C TYR A 131 11.39 20.81 17.01
N ILE A 132 10.23 21.30 16.58
CA ILE A 132 10.10 22.56 15.82
C ILE A 132 10.54 23.76 16.68
N GLU A 133 10.05 23.85 17.91
CA GLU A 133 10.31 24.98 18.82
C GLU A 133 11.73 25.00 19.38
N SER A 134 12.44 23.87 19.32
CA SER A 134 13.79 23.75 19.88
C SER A 134 14.86 24.55 19.13
N SER A 135 14.69 24.85 17.84
CA SER A 135 15.66 25.64 17.07
C SER A 135 15.12 26.10 15.71
N ASN A 136 15.49 27.32 15.29
CA ASN A 136 15.25 27.81 13.93
C ASN A 136 15.82 26.88 12.84
N LYS A 137 16.93 26.17 13.12
CA LYS A 137 17.48 25.18 12.17
C LYS A 137 16.54 23.99 11.96
N ASN A 138 15.88 23.53 13.03
CA ASN A 138 14.94 22.41 12.96
C ASN A 138 13.65 22.83 12.23
N ALA A 139 13.18 24.06 12.44
CA ALA A 139 12.07 24.62 11.69
C ALA A 139 12.36 24.68 10.18
N ILE A 140 13.55 25.13 9.78
CA ILE A 140 13.99 25.13 8.37
C ILE A 140 14.07 23.70 7.81
N ASN A 141 14.64 22.75 8.55
CA ASN A 141 14.71 21.35 8.12
C ASN A 141 13.33 20.74 7.88
N ILE A 142 12.34 21.07 8.71
CA ILE A 142 10.96 20.60 8.54
C ILE A 142 10.31 21.27 7.33
N LEU A 143 10.56 22.57 7.10
CA LEU A 143 10.06 23.23 5.89
C LEU A 143 10.64 22.58 4.61
N ILE A 144 11.93 22.27 4.61
CA ILE A 144 12.58 21.52 3.52
C ILE A 144 11.95 20.13 3.38
N ALA A 145 11.73 19.40 4.48
CA ALA A 145 11.09 18.09 4.49
C ALA A 145 9.66 18.15 3.91
N CYS A 146 8.88 19.17 4.25
CA CYS A 146 7.56 19.42 3.67
C CYS A 146 7.65 19.70 2.16
N GLY A 147 8.62 20.50 1.72
CA GLY A 147 8.87 20.75 0.29
C GLY A 147 9.19 19.46 -0.47
N LEU A 148 10.07 18.62 0.07
CA LEU A 148 10.42 17.31 -0.49
C LEU A 148 9.25 16.34 -0.50
N PHE A 149 8.42 16.36 0.55
CA PHE A 149 7.20 15.57 0.62
C PHE A 149 6.22 15.94 -0.49
N VAL A 150 5.95 17.24 -0.67
CA VAL A 150 5.06 17.74 -1.74
C VAL A 150 5.63 17.41 -3.12
N ALA A 151 6.93 17.59 -3.34
CA ALA A 151 7.59 17.23 -4.58
C ALA A 151 7.44 15.72 -4.89
N CYS A 152 7.62 14.85 -3.89
CA CYS A 152 7.43 13.41 -4.01
C CYS A 152 5.99 13.05 -4.41
N PHE A 153 5.00 13.63 -3.71
CA PHE A 153 3.59 13.39 -4.00
C PHE A 153 3.21 13.85 -5.41
N PHE A 154 3.72 15.01 -5.83
CA PHE A 154 3.49 15.53 -7.17
C PHE A 154 4.13 14.63 -8.24
N TYR A 155 5.37 14.17 -8.01
CA TYR A 155 6.03 13.20 -8.90
C TYR A 155 5.23 11.90 -9.02
N ASN A 156 4.80 11.31 -7.90
CA ASN A 156 4.00 10.09 -7.90
C ASN A 156 2.67 10.28 -8.65
N GLY A 157 2.04 11.45 -8.53
CA GLY A 157 0.85 11.81 -9.31
C GLY A 157 1.13 11.93 -10.81
N ILE A 158 2.24 12.58 -11.20
CA ILE A 158 2.68 12.64 -12.62
C ILE A 158 2.97 11.24 -13.16
N MET A 159 3.63 10.39 -12.37
CA MET A 159 3.92 9.01 -12.77
C MET A 159 2.66 8.19 -12.96
N GLN A 160 1.68 8.33 -12.08
CA GLN A 160 0.37 7.70 -12.26
C GLN A 160 -0.34 8.20 -13.53
N ALA A 161 -0.26 9.50 -13.83
CA ALA A 161 -0.82 10.06 -15.06
C ALA A 161 -0.10 9.56 -16.32
N ARG A 162 1.24 9.48 -16.31
CA ARG A 162 2.03 8.91 -17.41
C ARG A 162 1.71 7.43 -17.64
N TYR A 163 1.57 6.66 -16.57
CA TYR A 163 1.14 5.27 -16.63
C TYR A 163 -0.23 5.12 -17.31
N ILE A 164 -1.23 5.90 -16.86
CA ILE A 164 -2.58 5.85 -17.45
C ILE A 164 -2.55 6.25 -18.94
N LYS A 165 -1.80 7.30 -19.31
CA LYS A 165 -1.68 7.73 -20.72
C LYS A 165 -0.99 6.68 -21.59
N LEU A 166 0.05 6.03 -21.08
CA LEU A 166 0.71 4.93 -21.79
C LEU A 166 -0.30 3.80 -22.04
N LEU A 167 -1.07 3.44 -21.03
CA LEU A 167 -2.08 2.39 -21.12
C LEU A 167 -3.19 2.74 -22.12
N GLN A 168 -3.67 3.98 -22.13
CA GLN A 168 -4.64 4.49 -23.12
C GLN A 168 -4.10 4.51 -24.55
N THR A 169 -2.77 4.56 -24.72
CA THR A 169 -2.14 4.54 -26.06
C THR A 169 -2.13 3.12 -26.64
N VAL A 170 -1.92 2.12 -25.77
CA VAL A 170 -1.92 0.69 -26.16
C VAL A 170 -3.35 0.17 -26.30
N HIS A 171 -4.24 0.59 -25.40
CA HIS A 171 -5.63 0.15 -25.26
C HIS A 171 -6.57 1.34 -25.47
N PRO A 172 -6.83 1.75 -26.74
CA PRO A 172 -7.62 2.94 -27.05
C PRO A 172 -9.10 2.85 -26.62
N GLU A 173 -9.60 1.66 -26.33
CA GLU A 173 -10.91 1.42 -25.74
C GLU A 173 -11.01 1.92 -24.28
N LYS A 174 -9.88 2.00 -23.56
CA LYS A 174 -9.85 2.50 -22.18
C LYS A 174 -10.10 4.01 -22.14
N ARG A 175 -11.18 4.40 -21.46
CA ARG A 175 -11.63 5.79 -21.34
C ARG A 175 -11.56 6.24 -19.89
N GLY A 176 -11.13 7.48 -19.68
CA GLY A 176 -11.08 8.08 -18.36
C GLY A 176 -10.24 9.33 -18.36
N ASP A 177 -10.85 10.45 -17.96
CA ASP A 177 -10.11 11.68 -17.78
C ASP A 177 -9.40 11.64 -16.42
N ILE A 178 -8.06 11.66 -16.44
CA ILE A 178 -7.21 11.59 -15.26
C ILE A 178 -7.52 12.73 -14.26
N SER A 179 -8.00 13.86 -14.77
CA SER A 179 -8.40 15.01 -13.94
C SER A 179 -9.82 14.90 -13.37
N SER A 180 -10.63 13.94 -13.86
CA SER A 180 -12.00 13.75 -13.44
C SER A 180 -12.09 13.08 -12.07
N ARG A 181 -12.93 13.63 -11.18
CA ARG A 181 -13.29 12.98 -9.91
C ARG A 181 -14.00 11.64 -10.09
N LYS A 182 -14.51 11.36 -11.30
CA LYS A 182 -15.17 10.11 -11.66
C LYS A 182 -14.26 9.18 -12.47
N PHE A 183 -12.95 9.42 -12.50
CA PHE A 183 -11.99 8.62 -13.28
C PHE A 183 -12.18 7.12 -13.07
N GLN A 184 -12.27 6.65 -11.82
CA GLN A 184 -12.42 5.22 -11.52
C GLN A 184 -13.72 4.62 -12.10
N GLN A 185 -14.80 5.40 -12.12
CA GLN A 185 -16.07 4.96 -12.71
C GLN A 185 -15.97 4.93 -14.24
N GLN A 186 -15.43 5.98 -14.86
CA GLN A 186 -15.23 6.05 -16.31
C GLN A 186 -14.31 4.92 -16.79
N TRP A 187 -13.24 4.66 -16.04
CA TRP A 187 -12.30 3.59 -16.31
C TRP A 187 -13.00 2.23 -16.28
N LEU A 188 -13.76 1.94 -15.22
CA LEU A 188 -14.51 0.69 -15.08
C LEU A 188 -15.58 0.52 -16.17
N GLU A 189 -16.26 1.60 -16.57
CA GLU A 189 -17.26 1.58 -17.66
C GLU A 189 -16.63 1.27 -19.01
N SER A 190 -15.36 1.64 -19.23
CA SER A 190 -14.62 1.38 -20.46
C SER A 190 -14.04 -0.03 -20.57
N CYS A 191 -13.89 -0.74 -19.44
CA CYS A 191 -13.42 -2.12 -19.44
C CYS A 191 -14.45 -3.07 -20.08
N ASP A 192 -13.97 -4.16 -20.64
CA ASP A 192 -14.83 -5.26 -21.07
C ASP A 192 -15.36 -6.07 -19.87
N GLU A 193 -16.17 -7.10 -20.14
CA GLU A 193 -16.78 -7.91 -19.08
C GLU A 193 -15.76 -8.81 -18.36
N ALA A 194 -14.73 -9.30 -19.04
CA ALA A 194 -13.71 -10.15 -18.44
C ALA A 194 -12.83 -9.34 -17.47
N GLU A 195 -12.43 -8.14 -17.87
CA GLU A 195 -11.65 -7.21 -17.05
C GLU A 195 -12.44 -6.70 -15.85
N LYS A 196 -13.73 -6.35 -16.04
CA LYS A 196 -14.62 -6.00 -14.94
C LYS A 196 -14.72 -7.15 -13.94
N GLU A 197 -14.86 -8.39 -14.43
CA GLU A 197 -14.90 -9.57 -13.57
C GLU A 197 -13.61 -9.69 -12.73
N VAL A 198 -12.43 -9.53 -13.36
CA VAL A 198 -11.14 -9.54 -12.64
C VAL A 198 -11.09 -8.46 -11.57
N ILE A 199 -11.51 -7.22 -11.89
CA ILE A 199 -11.55 -6.10 -10.94
C ILE A 199 -12.50 -6.41 -9.77
N TYR A 200 -13.70 -6.91 -10.04
CA TYR A 200 -14.68 -7.23 -8.99
C TYR A 200 -14.23 -8.39 -8.11
N GLN A 201 -13.71 -9.47 -8.70
CA GLN A 201 -13.17 -10.60 -7.94
C GLN A 201 -11.98 -10.18 -7.08
N SER A 202 -11.07 -9.36 -7.63
CA SER A 202 -9.90 -8.85 -6.91
C SER A 202 -10.30 -7.90 -5.77
N SER A 203 -11.30 -7.05 -6.00
CA SER A 203 -11.86 -6.16 -4.98
C SER A 203 -12.50 -6.95 -3.84
N TYR A 204 -13.26 -8.00 -4.15
CA TYR A 204 -13.86 -8.87 -3.13
C TYR A 204 -12.81 -9.64 -2.32
N LYS A 205 -11.82 -10.24 -2.97
CA LYS A 205 -10.69 -10.92 -2.29
C LYS A 205 -9.95 -9.96 -1.36
N THR A 206 -9.69 -8.74 -1.84
CA THR A 206 -9.06 -7.67 -1.05
C THR A 206 -9.92 -7.27 0.14
N TYR A 207 -11.24 -7.09 -0.04
CA TYR A 207 -12.17 -6.78 1.05
C TYR A 207 -12.12 -7.82 2.18
N ILE A 208 -12.20 -9.11 1.85
CA ILE A 208 -12.14 -10.19 2.84
C ILE A 208 -10.79 -10.21 3.57
N PHE A 209 -9.69 -10.02 2.84
CA PHE A 209 -8.36 -9.94 3.43
C PHE A 209 -8.23 -8.73 4.36
N MET A 210 -8.63 -7.54 3.90
CA MET A 210 -8.55 -6.30 4.67
C MET A 210 -9.43 -6.33 5.92
N SER A 211 -10.63 -6.92 5.84
CA SER A 211 -11.51 -7.10 7.00
C SER A 211 -10.84 -7.94 8.10
N LYS A 212 -10.17 -9.04 7.72
CA LYS A 212 -9.38 -9.86 8.66
C LYS A 212 -8.15 -9.13 9.17
N ALA A 213 -7.43 -8.42 8.31
CA ALA A 213 -6.23 -7.68 8.66
C ALA A 213 -6.53 -6.55 9.65
N ILE A 214 -7.58 -5.75 9.40
CA ILE A 214 -8.03 -4.70 10.32
C ILE A 214 -8.51 -5.30 11.64
N GLY A 215 -9.23 -6.43 11.61
CA GLY A 215 -9.61 -7.16 12.83
C GLY A 215 -8.40 -7.61 13.66
N LEU A 216 -7.34 -8.12 13.01
CA LEU A 216 -6.09 -8.46 13.68
C LEU A 216 -5.38 -7.22 14.23
N LEU A 217 -5.33 -6.12 13.47
CA LEU A 217 -4.74 -4.86 13.92
C LEU A 217 -5.47 -4.28 15.14
N LEU A 218 -6.78 -4.46 15.25
CA LEU A 218 -7.53 -4.08 16.46
C LEU A 218 -7.06 -4.86 17.69
N ILE A 219 -6.91 -6.18 17.56
CA ILE A 219 -6.40 -7.01 18.66
C ILE A 219 -4.98 -6.59 19.04
N VAL A 220 -4.11 -6.40 18.05
CA VAL A 220 -2.72 -5.97 18.27
C VAL A 220 -2.68 -4.60 18.96
N THR A 221 -3.41 -3.60 18.46
CA THR A 221 -3.43 -2.26 19.07
C THR A 221 -4.02 -2.25 20.47
N MET A 222 -5.02 -3.09 20.74
CA MET A 222 -5.58 -3.27 22.09
C MET A 222 -4.57 -3.89 23.05
N LEU A 223 -3.85 -4.93 22.63
CA LEU A 223 -2.78 -5.54 23.44
C LEU A 223 -1.63 -4.54 23.65
N SER A 224 -1.25 -3.80 22.61
CA SER A 224 -0.24 -2.76 22.73
C SER A 224 -0.65 -1.67 23.73
N HIS A 225 -1.91 -1.27 23.77
CA HIS A 225 -2.43 -0.34 24.77
C HIS A 225 -2.27 -0.89 26.20
N LEU A 226 -2.56 -2.18 26.42
CA LEU A 226 -2.44 -2.81 27.73
C LEU A 226 -0.99 -2.85 28.24
N PHE A 227 -0.05 -3.24 27.38
CA PHE A 227 1.35 -3.44 27.78
C PHE A 227 2.17 -2.15 27.76
N PHE A 228 1.84 -1.21 26.87
CA PHE A 228 2.69 -0.07 26.60
C PHE A 228 2.03 1.29 26.77
N LYS A 229 0.80 1.33 27.29
CA LYS A 229 0.02 2.57 27.50
C LYS A 229 -0.08 3.45 26.25
N THR A 230 0.09 2.88 25.05
CA THR A 230 -0.09 3.58 23.78
C THR A 230 -1.53 4.08 23.73
N GLY A 231 -1.75 5.39 23.83
CA GLY A 231 -3.08 5.97 24.08
C GLY A 231 -4.22 5.42 23.19
N ILE A 232 -5.46 5.60 23.64
CA ILE A 232 -6.67 5.01 23.03
C ILE A 232 -6.90 5.41 21.55
N MET A 233 -6.24 6.47 21.07
CA MET A 233 -6.38 6.99 19.71
C MET A 233 -6.10 5.95 18.62
N ALA A 234 -5.09 5.10 18.78
CA ALA A 234 -4.78 4.07 17.79
C ALA A 234 -5.92 3.06 17.63
N ILE A 235 -6.51 2.63 18.75
CA ILE A 235 -7.65 1.70 18.77
C ILE A 235 -8.87 2.36 18.10
N LEU A 236 -9.13 3.64 18.41
CA LEU A 236 -10.25 4.38 17.81
C LEU A 236 -10.09 4.53 16.30
N VAL A 237 -8.90 4.90 15.80
CA VAL A 237 -8.64 5.06 14.36
C VAL A 237 -8.88 3.74 13.62
N VAL A 238 -8.30 2.63 14.11
CA VAL A 238 -8.49 1.32 13.48
C VAL A 238 -9.95 0.86 13.58
N GLY A 239 -10.63 1.16 14.69
CA GLY A 239 -12.06 0.85 14.89
C GLY A 239 -12.96 1.59 13.91
N VAL A 240 -12.73 2.88 13.72
CA VAL A 240 -13.44 3.70 12.72
C VAL A 240 -13.19 3.19 11.30
N MET A 241 -11.95 2.82 10.96
CA MET A 241 -11.65 2.21 9.66
C MET A 241 -12.44 0.92 9.44
N TYR A 242 -12.53 0.07 10.46
CA TYR A 242 -13.32 -1.17 10.40
C TYR A 242 -14.82 -0.88 10.17
N LEU A 243 -15.38 0.07 10.92
CA LEU A 243 -16.78 0.47 10.77
C LEU A 243 -17.07 1.06 9.40
N ILE A 244 -16.18 1.90 8.85
CA ILE A 244 -16.31 2.44 7.50
C ILE A 244 -16.30 1.32 6.47
N LEU A 245 -15.37 0.36 6.59
CA LEU A 245 -15.25 -0.76 5.66
C LEU A 245 -16.53 -1.60 5.63
N VAL A 246 -17.00 -2.05 6.81
CA VAL A 246 -18.19 -2.90 6.94
C VAL A 246 -19.46 -2.12 6.55
N GLY A 247 -19.56 -0.87 6.99
CA GLY A 247 -20.70 0.00 6.72
C GLY A 247 -20.86 0.30 5.23
N LYS A 248 -19.79 0.74 4.56
CA LYS A 248 -19.83 1.03 3.11
C LYS A 248 -20.11 -0.22 2.28
N TYR A 249 -19.52 -1.36 2.62
CA TYR A 249 -19.81 -2.62 1.94
C TYR A 249 -21.28 -3.00 2.09
N SER A 250 -21.81 -2.97 3.32
CA SER A 250 -23.21 -3.32 3.61
C SER A 250 -24.19 -2.40 2.88
N CYS A 251 -23.97 -1.08 2.94
CA CYS A 251 -24.79 -0.10 2.22
C CYS A 251 -24.75 -0.33 0.70
N SER A 252 -23.57 -0.64 0.14
CA SER A 252 -23.42 -0.94 -1.28
C SER A 252 -24.22 -2.19 -1.69
N CYS A 253 -24.15 -3.28 -0.90
CA CYS A 253 -24.94 -4.48 -1.15
C CYS A 253 -26.44 -4.22 -1.14
N VAL A 254 -26.94 -3.41 -0.19
CA VAL A 254 -28.36 -3.04 -0.12
C VAL A 254 -28.77 -2.18 -1.32
N SER A 255 -27.95 -1.20 -1.70
CA SER A 255 -28.21 -0.35 -2.86
C SER A 255 -28.31 -1.18 -4.14
N LEU A 256 -27.32 -2.04 -4.39
CA LEU A 256 -27.30 -2.91 -5.58
C LEU A 256 -28.49 -3.87 -5.62
N ARG A 257 -28.93 -4.39 -4.47
CA ARG A 257 -30.13 -5.22 -4.38
C ARG A 257 -31.40 -4.44 -4.71
N LYS A 258 -31.52 -3.21 -4.21
CA LYS A 258 -32.63 -2.31 -4.54
C LYS A 258 -32.67 -1.99 -6.03
N ASP A 259 -31.51 -1.67 -6.63
CA ASP A 259 -31.41 -1.36 -8.06
C ASP A 259 -31.71 -2.56 -8.96
N ARG A 260 -31.49 -3.79 -8.47
CA ARG A 260 -31.89 -5.00 -9.17
C ARG A 260 -33.41 -5.17 -9.18
N ILE A 261 -34.07 -4.95 -8.04
CA ILE A 261 -35.53 -5.04 -7.90
C ILE A 261 -36.22 -3.97 -8.76
N LEU A 262 -35.66 -2.75 -8.83
CA LEU A 262 -36.24 -1.69 -9.66
C LEU A 262 -36.05 -1.89 -11.17
N ARG A 263 -35.13 -2.78 -11.57
CA ARG A 263 -34.85 -3.13 -12.98
C ARG A 263 -35.54 -4.42 -13.44
N SER A 264 -36.11 -5.20 -12.51
CA SER A 264 -36.92 -6.40 -12.79
C SER A 264 -38.39 -6.05 -12.92
#